data_AF-K2D4E6-F1
#
_entry.id   AF-K2D4E6-F1
#
_cell.length_a   1.000
_cell.length_b   1.000
_cell.length_c   1.000
_cell.angle_alpha   90.00
_cell.angle_beta   90.00
_cell.angle_gamma   90.00
#
_symmetry.space_group_name_H-M   'P 1'
#
loop_
_entity.id
_entity.type
_entity.pdbx_description
1 polymer ?
#
loop_
_entity_poly.entity_id
_entity_poly.type
_entity_poly.pdbx_seq_one_letter_code
_entity_poly.pdbx_strand_id
1 'polypeptide(L)'
;MTQINAIEQRDFAAIHGSVRLGDGRWQNPGWVTALKLKSIGGAALILALSKLVRIERPTFRKFTKACKDGRPVVIITWHGSMLIPIYCHRRLNLVNMTSLSEDGDLVTNVLYNLGYQCVRGSSSRGGMRVLLEMIRLV
;
A
#
# COMPACT_ATOMS: atom_id res chain seq x y z
N MET A 1 -4.27 -37.11 4.49
CA MET A 1 -3.00 -36.37 4.45
C MET A 1 -2.92 -35.63 3.13
N THR A 2 -3.37 -34.38 3.11
CA THR A 2 -2.87 -33.37 2.17
C THR A 2 -2.78 -32.11 3.00
N GLN A 3 -1.60 -31.87 3.55
CA GLN A 3 -1.27 -30.60 4.20
C GLN A 3 -1.59 -29.50 3.19
N ILE A 4 -2.63 -28.71 3.46
CA ILE A 4 -2.81 -27.42 2.80
C ILE A 4 -1.66 -26.58 3.33
N ASN A 5 -0.50 -26.73 2.66
CA ASN A 5 0.68 -25.97 2.97
C ASN A 5 0.28 -24.51 2.96
N ALA A 6 0.57 -23.85 4.06
CA ALA A 6 0.50 -22.42 4.25
C ALA A 6 1.49 -21.75 3.27
N ILE A 7 1.12 -21.73 1.99
CA ILE A 7 1.89 -21.15 0.89
C ILE A 7 2.06 -19.66 1.19
N GLU A 8 3.25 -19.36 1.71
CA GLU A 8 4.02 -18.15 1.47
C GLU A 8 3.36 -16.82 1.79
N GLN A 9 2.94 -16.67 3.05
CA GLN A 9 2.64 -15.36 3.62
C GLN A 9 3.89 -14.49 3.88
N ARG A 10 5.05 -14.84 3.30
CA ARG A 10 6.36 -14.28 3.63
C ARG A 10 7.30 -14.05 2.45
N ASP A 11 6.82 -14.06 1.21
CA ASP A 11 7.64 -13.64 0.08
C ASP A 11 7.66 -12.12 -0.09
N PHE A 12 8.25 -11.44 0.90
CA PHE A 12 8.57 -10.01 0.85
C PHE A 12 9.52 -9.66 -0.31
N ALA A 13 10.25 -10.67 -0.83
CA ALA A 13 11.22 -10.53 -1.89
C ALA A 13 10.60 -10.56 -3.31
N ALA A 14 9.37 -11.05 -3.49
CA ALA A 14 8.89 -11.41 -4.83
C ALA A 14 8.22 -10.28 -5.63
N ILE A 15 8.02 -9.07 -5.06
CA ILE A 15 7.92 -7.75 -5.72
C ILE A 15 7.99 -6.78 -4.55
N HIS A 16 9.20 -6.29 -4.23
CA HIS A 16 9.46 -5.06 -3.48
C HIS A 16 8.46 -4.70 -2.34
N GLY A 17 8.22 -5.63 -1.40
CA GLY A 17 7.42 -5.34 -0.21
C GLY A 17 5.90 -5.32 -0.36
N SER A 18 5.34 -5.84 -1.46
CA SER A 18 3.91 -6.15 -1.56
C SER A 18 3.66 -7.66 -1.48
N VAL A 19 2.85 -8.09 -0.51
CA VAL A 19 2.46 -9.51 -0.34
C VAL A 19 1.60 -9.94 -1.54
N ARG A 20 2.08 -10.94 -2.30
CA ARG A 20 1.28 -11.63 -3.32
C ARG A 20 0.26 -12.53 -2.65
N LEU A 21 -0.98 -12.52 -3.14
CA LEU A 21 -1.99 -13.49 -2.71
C LEU A 21 -1.78 -14.83 -3.42
N GLY A 22 -1.80 -15.93 -2.68
CA GLY A 22 -1.55 -17.29 -3.18
C GLY A 22 -2.72 -17.91 -3.96
N ASP A 23 -3.51 -17.13 -4.68
CA ASP A 23 -4.74 -17.54 -5.35
C ASP A 23 -4.57 -17.87 -6.85
N GLY A 24 -3.32 -18.01 -7.31
CA GLY A 24 -2.99 -18.42 -8.67
C GLY A 24 -3.08 -17.31 -9.73
N ARG A 25 -3.65 -16.13 -9.44
CA ARG A 25 -3.75 -15.02 -10.41
C ARG A 25 -2.39 -14.55 -10.93
N TRP A 26 -1.37 -14.64 -10.08
CA TRP A 26 0.02 -14.30 -10.40
C TRP A 26 0.69 -15.24 -11.40
N GLN A 27 0.10 -16.40 -11.69
CA GLN A 27 0.62 -17.37 -12.65
C GLN A 27 0.28 -17.00 -14.09
N ASN A 28 -0.71 -16.11 -14.31
CA ASN A 28 -1.07 -15.61 -15.63
C ASN A 28 -0.18 -14.42 -16.02
N PRO A 29 0.75 -14.56 -16.99
CA PRO A 29 1.68 -13.48 -17.34
C PRO A 29 0.98 -12.26 -17.96
N GLY A 30 -0.11 -12.47 -18.71
CA GLY A 30 -0.89 -11.40 -19.31
C GLY A 30 -1.58 -10.53 -18.27
N TRP A 31 -2.18 -11.16 -17.25
CA TRP A 31 -2.80 -10.46 -16.13
C TRP A 31 -1.77 -9.66 -15.33
N VAL A 32 -0.61 -10.27 -14.99
CA VAL A 32 0.46 -9.58 -14.24
C VAL A 32 1.02 -8.39 -15.02
N THR A 33 1.19 -8.52 -16.34
CA THR A 33 1.67 -7.44 -17.20
C THR A 33 0.65 -6.30 -17.26
N ALA A 34 -0.64 -6.63 -17.43
CA ALA A 34 -1.71 -5.65 -17.42
C ALA A 34 -1.80 -4.92 -16.06
N LEU A 35 -1.67 -5.65 -14.94
CA LEU A 35 -1.65 -5.07 -13.59
C LEU A 35 -0.50 -4.08 -13.43
N LYS A 36 0.72 -4.46 -13.85
CA LYS A 36 1.90 -3.57 -13.80
C LYS A 36 1.65 -2.30 -14.61
N LEU A 37 1.18 -2.42 -15.85
CA LEU A 37 0.90 -1.27 -16.70
C LEU A 37 -0.16 -0.35 -16.09
N LYS A 38 -1.29 -0.92 -15.61
CA LYS A 38 -2.34 -0.17 -14.91
C LYS A 38 -1.81 0.53 -13.67
N SER A 39 -0.94 -0.13 -12.90
CA SER A 39 -0.38 0.45 -11.66
C SER A 39 0.58 1.61 -11.92
N ILE A 40 1.40 1.53 -12.98
CA ILE A 40 2.29 2.61 -13.40
C ILE A 40 1.45 3.78 -13.91
N GLY A 41 0.45 3.49 -14.76
CA GLY A 41 -0.50 4.50 -15.24
C GLY A 41 -1.26 5.18 -14.10
N GLY A 42 -1.73 4.43 -13.11
CA GLY A 42 -2.40 4.96 -11.93
C GLY A 42 -1.50 5.87 -11.10
N ALA A 43 -0.25 5.47 -10.83
CA ALA A 43 0.71 6.32 -10.12
C ALA A 43 1.04 7.59 -10.91
N ALA A 44 1.26 7.48 -12.22
CA ALA A 44 1.51 8.62 -13.11
C ALA A 44 0.32 9.59 -13.13
N LEU A 45 -0.92 9.07 -13.16
CA LEU A 45 -2.13 9.87 -13.11
C LEU A 45 -2.23 10.65 -11.79
N ILE A 46 -1.97 10.02 -10.65
CA ILE A 46 -1.97 10.69 -9.34
C ILE A 46 -0.94 11.82 -9.32
N LEU A 47 0.27 11.57 -9.83
CA LEU A 47 1.32 12.59 -9.93
C LEU A 47 0.94 13.74 -10.87
N ALA A 48 0.28 13.45 -12.00
CA ALA A 48 -0.19 14.45 -12.95
C ALA A 48 -1.32 15.31 -12.39
N LEU A 49 -2.36 14.70 -11.79
CA LEU A 49 -3.46 15.42 -11.14
C LEU A 49 -2.95 16.34 -10.04
N SER A 50 -1.93 15.91 -9.29
CA SER A 50 -1.33 16.71 -8.23
C SER A 50 -0.60 17.96 -8.74
N LYS A 51 -0.27 18.04 -10.04
CA LYS A 51 0.26 19.26 -10.67
C LYS A 51 -0.84 20.24 -11.07
N LEU A 52 -2.08 19.79 -11.20
CA LEU A 52 -3.23 20.62 -11.59
C LEU A 52 -3.86 21.35 -10.40
N VAL A 53 -3.56 20.92 -9.18
CA VAL A 53 -4.15 21.46 -7.96
C VAL A 53 -3.09 22.09 -7.06
N ARG A 54 -3.45 23.18 -6.40
CA ARG A 54 -2.63 23.77 -5.32
C ARG A 54 -2.93 23.01 -4.02
N ILE A 55 -1.89 22.44 -3.41
CA ILE A 55 -2.02 21.68 -2.17
C ILE A 55 -1.38 22.46 -1.02
N GLU A 56 -2.18 22.89 -0.06
CA GLU A 56 -1.71 23.50 1.18
C GLU A 56 -1.72 22.47 2.31
N ARG A 57 -0.68 22.52 3.17
CA ARG A 57 -0.46 21.49 4.20
C ARG A 57 -0.22 22.10 5.60
N PRO A 58 -1.19 22.83 6.15
CA PRO A 58 -1.00 23.59 7.41
C PRO A 58 -0.58 22.69 8.59
N THR A 59 -1.07 21.45 8.65
CA THR A 59 -0.81 20.53 9.77
C THR A 59 0.39 19.60 9.55
N PHE A 60 1.01 19.62 8.36
CA PHE A 60 2.08 18.67 8.00
C PHE A 60 3.33 18.80 8.87
N ARG A 61 3.56 19.98 9.47
CA ARG A 61 4.65 20.21 10.43
C ARG A 61 4.53 19.32 11.68
N LYS A 62 3.31 19.01 12.13
CA LYS A 62 3.10 18.11 13.29
C LYS A 62 3.52 16.69 12.94
N PHE A 63 3.13 16.23 11.74
CA PHE A 63 3.52 14.94 11.19
C PHE A 63 5.04 14.82 11.06
N THR A 64 5.69 15.77 10.38
CA THR A 64 7.15 15.72 10.18
C THR A 64 7.93 15.81 11.49
N LYS A 65 7.44 16.58 12.47
CA LYS A 65 8.03 16.62 13.81
C LYS A 65 7.90 15.27 14.52
N ALA A 66 6.71 14.66 14.52
CA ALA A 66 6.51 13.35 15.14
C ALA A 66 7.43 12.28 14.53
N CYS A 67 7.60 12.27 13.19
CA CYS A 67 8.54 11.37 12.53
C CYS A 67 10.00 11.63 12.93
N LYS A 68 10.43 12.90 13.00
CA LYS A 68 11.79 13.27 13.45
C LYS A 68 12.05 12.87 14.90
N ASP A 69 11.05 12.98 15.75
CA ASP A 69 11.11 12.62 17.16
C ASP A 69 11.01 11.09 17.39
N GLY A 70 10.94 10.28 16.31
CA GLY A 70 10.80 8.82 16.41
C GLY A 70 9.47 8.36 17.00
N ARG A 71 8.44 9.21 17.01
CA ARG A 71 7.12 8.87 17.57
C ARG A 71 6.31 8.08 16.55
N PRO A 72 5.60 7.02 16.96
CA PRO A 72 4.71 6.29 16.05
C PRO A 72 3.58 7.21 15.59
N VAL A 73 3.25 7.13 14.29
CA VAL A 73 2.20 7.94 13.65
C VAL A 73 1.22 7.03 12.93
N VAL A 74 -0.07 7.25 13.19
CA VAL A 74 -1.17 6.64 12.42
C VAL A 74 -1.84 7.74 11.60
N ILE A 75 -1.95 7.53 10.29
CA ILE A 75 -2.64 8.43 9.37
C ILE A 75 -3.99 7.80 9.03
N ILE A 76 -5.06 8.57 9.23
CA ILE A 76 -6.43 8.15 8.95
C ILE A 76 -6.98 9.05 7.85
N THR A 77 -7.64 8.45 6.85
CA THR A 77 -8.27 9.17 5.75
C THR A 77 -9.60 8.55 5.41
N TRP A 78 -10.54 9.38 4.92
CA TRP A 78 -11.79 8.92 4.34
C TRP A 78 -11.56 8.48 2.90
N HIS A 79 -12.38 7.55 2.42
CA HIS A 79 -12.30 7.00 1.06
C HIS A 79 -12.39 8.09 -0.02
N GLY A 80 -13.31 9.06 0.15
CA GLY A 80 -13.48 10.16 -0.79
C GLY A 80 -12.34 11.18 -0.81
N SER A 81 -11.39 11.13 0.14
CA SER A 81 -10.31 12.11 0.26
C SER A 81 -8.91 11.51 0.22
N MET A 82 -8.76 10.22 -0.09
CA MET A 82 -7.47 9.51 -0.02
C MET A 82 -6.40 10.04 -0.98
N LEU A 83 -6.79 10.63 -2.11
CA LEU A 83 -5.85 11.04 -3.17
C LEU A 83 -4.80 12.03 -2.67
N ILE A 84 -5.22 13.06 -1.91
CA ILE A 84 -4.32 14.09 -1.40
C ILE A 84 -3.36 13.53 -0.33
N PRO A 85 -3.81 12.80 0.71
CA PRO A 85 -2.92 12.11 1.64
C PRO A 85 -1.94 11.14 0.97
N ILE A 86 -2.38 10.35 -0.03
CA ILE A 86 -1.52 9.43 -0.80
C ILE A 86 -0.44 10.20 -1.56
N TYR A 87 -0.77 11.33 -2.18
CA TYR A 87 0.26 12.14 -2.82
C TYR A 87 1.20 12.78 -1.80
N CYS A 88 0.64 13.30 -0.71
CA CYS A 88 1.39 14.12 0.25
C CYS A 88 2.42 13.33 1.05
N HIS A 89 2.15 12.07 1.38
CA HIS A 89 3.00 11.25 2.24
C HIS A 89 3.83 10.20 1.49
N ARG A 90 3.87 10.29 0.16
CA ARG A 90 4.62 9.37 -0.70
C ARG A 90 6.12 9.45 -0.42
N ARG A 91 6.83 8.31 -0.51
CA ARG A 91 8.28 8.20 -0.25
C ARG A 91 8.71 8.64 1.16
N LEU A 92 7.85 8.44 2.16
CA LEU A 92 8.13 8.73 3.57
C LEU A 92 8.20 7.45 4.42
N ASN A 93 8.51 6.30 3.80
CA ASN A 93 8.62 4.99 4.46
C ASN A 93 7.37 4.62 5.29
N LEU A 94 6.19 4.96 4.78
CA LEU A 94 4.92 4.61 5.42
C LEU A 94 4.41 3.27 4.92
N VAL A 95 3.80 2.52 5.83
CA VAL A 95 3.14 1.24 5.54
C VAL A 95 1.63 1.47 5.47
N ASN A 96 1.00 1.00 4.40
CA ASN A 96 -0.45 1.05 4.21
C ASN A 96 -1.07 -0.35 4.34
N MET A 97 -2.33 -0.40 4.77
CA MET A 97 -3.13 -1.61 4.71
C MET A 97 -4.00 -1.61 3.45
N THR A 98 -4.00 -2.71 2.70
CA THR A 98 -4.84 -2.88 1.50
C THR A 98 -5.64 -4.20 1.55
N SER A 99 -6.82 -4.23 0.91
CA SER A 99 -7.77 -5.35 0.96
C SER A 99 -7.26 -6.61 0.26
N LEU A 100 -7.67 -7.81 0.66
CA LEU A 100 -7.34 -9.08 -0.03
C LEU A 100 -8.02 -9.29 -1.40
N SER A 101 -8.49 -8.22 -2.05
CA SER A 101 -9.20 -8.28 -3.34
C SER A 101 -8.28 -7.96 -4.53
N GLU A 102 -8.77 -8.23 -5.74
CA GLU A 102 -8.12 -7.82 -7.01
C GLU A 102 -7.91 -6.32 -7.12
N ASP A 103 -8.91 -5.52 -6.77
CA ASP A 103 -8.75 -4.06 -6.71
C ASP A 103 -7.66 -3.67 -5.71
N GLY A 104 -7.56 -4.42 -4.61
CA GLY A 104 -6.49 -4.26 -3.64
C GLY A 104 -5.11 -4.53 -4.24
N ASP A 105 -4.97 -5.51 -5.15
CA ASP A 105 -3.70 -5.79 -5.81
C ASP A 105 -3.27 -4.60 -6.69
N LEU A 106 -4.22 -4.01 -7.43
CA LEU A 106 -3.97 -2.80 -8.21
C LEU A 106 -3.56 -1.63 -7.31
N VAL A 107 -4.34 -1.33 -6.26
CA VAL A 107 -4.05 -0.24 -5.32
C VAL A 107 -2.69 -0.43 -4.67
N THR A 108 -2.36 -1.67 -4.27
CA THR A 108 -1.06 -2.01 -3.67
C THR A 108 0.09 -1.68 -4.62
N ASN A 109 -0.02 -2.06 -5.90
CA ASN A 109 1.02 -1.77 -6.89
C ASN A 109 1.11 -0.26 -7.21
N VAL A 110 -0.01 0.46 -7.22
CA VAL A 110 -0.01 1.93 -7.38
C VAL A 110 0.71 2.60 -6.21
N LEU A 111 0.36 2.24 -4.97
CA LEU A 111 1.00 2.76 -3.76
C LEU A 111 2.49 2.43 -3.74
N TYR A 112 2.86 1.22 -4.15
CA TYR A 112 4.24 0.81 -4.30
C TYR A 112 5.02 1.72 -5.27
N ASN A 113 4.47 2.01 -6.46
CA ASN A 113 5.08 2.93 -7.43
C ASN A 113 5.19 4.38 -6.90
N LEU A 114 4.37 4.74 -5.92
CA LEU A 114 4.46 6.02 -5.21
C LEU A 114 5.48 5.99 -4.04
N GLY A 115 6.08 4.83 -3.74
CA GLY A 115 7.10 4.67 -2.69
C GLY A 115 6.54 4.36 -1.31
N TYR A 116 5.41 3.65 -1.26
CA TYR A 116 4.84 3.10 -0.04
C TYR A 116 5.14 1.62 0.10
N GLN A 117 5.11 1.14 1.35
CA GLN A 117 5.00 -0.29 1.66
C GLN A 117 3.54 -0.65 1.92
N CYS A 118 3.15 -1.90 1.70
CA CYS A 118 1.78 -2.34 1.90
C CYS A 118 1.71 -3.71 2.58
N VAL A 119 0.83 -3.83 3.57
CA VAL A 119 0.43 -5.11 4.17
C VAL A 119 -1.00 -5.43 3.73
N ARG A 120 -1.25 -6.70 3.40
CA ARG A 120 -2.55 -7.17 2.86
C ARG A 120 -3.42 -7.73 3.97
N GLY A 121 -4.69 -7.33 4.03
CA GLY A 121 -5.61 -7.80 5.07
C GLY A 121 -7.09 -7.51 4.80
N SER A 122 -7.96 -8.11 5.62
CA SER A 122 -9.41 -7.85 5.59
C SER A 122 -9.84 -7.08 6.84
N SER A 123 -10.79 -6.16 6.65
CA SER A 123 -11.42 -5.38 7.71
C SER A 123 -12.24 -6.25 8.68
N SER A 124 -12.74 -7.41 8.22
CA SER A 124 -13.65 -8.27 8.99
C SER A 124 -12.95 -9.40 9.75
N ARG A 125 -11.82 -9.89 9.25
CA ARG A 125 -11.05 -11.00 9.83
C ARG A 125 -9.55 -10.76 9.59
N GLY A 126 -8.79 -10.50 10.67
CA GLY A 126 -7.33 -10.37 10.61
C GLY A 126 -6.77 -8.95 10.71
N GLY A 127 -7.58 -7.93 11.00
CA GLY A 127 -7.10 -6.56 11.20
C GLY A 127 -6.02 -6.43 12.28
N MET A 128 -6.18 -7.13 13.41
CA MET A 128 -5.17 -7.17 14.48
C MET A 128 -3.82 -7.73 13.99
N ARG A 129 -3.88 -8.82 13.22
CA ARG A 129 -2.68 -9.44 12.66
C ARG A 129 -1.95 -8.48 11.72
N VAL A 130 -2.69 -7.81 10.85
CA VAL A 130 -2.15 -6.83 9.90
C VAL A 130 -1.54 -5.65 10.62
N LEU A 131 -2.20 -5.14 11.67
CA LEU A 131 -1.65 -4.08 12.50
C LEU A 131 -0.31 -4.50 13.13
N LEU A 132 -0.22 -5.71 13.68
CA LEU A 132 1.02 -6.26 14.22
C LEU A 132 2.12 -6.41 13.15
N GLU A 133 1.75 -6.80 11.94
CA GLU A 133 2.69 -6.87 10.80
C GLU A 133 3.17 -5.47 10.39
N MET A 134 2.29 -4.46 10.37
CA MET A 134 2.67 -3.07 10.08
C MET A 134 3.63 -2.52 11.14
N ILE A 135 3.39 -2.79 12.43
CA ILE A 135 4.28 -2.36 13.53
C ILE A 135 5.69 -2.96 13.39
N ARG A 136 5.83 -4.16 12.81
CA ARG A 136 7.14 -4.81 12.61
C ARG A 136 7.94 -4.24 11.43
N LEU A 137 7.32 -3.46 10.56
CA LEU A 137 7.94 -2.87 9.37
C LEU A 137 8.42 -1.42 9.58
N VAL A 138 8.03 -0.79 10.69
CA VAL A 138 8.37 0.58 11.07
C VAL A 138 9.38 0.56 12.21
#